data_AF-A0A6N9C0C7-F1
#
_entry.id   AF-A0A6N9C0C7-F1
#
_cell.length_a   1.000
_cell.length_b   1.000
_cell.length_c   1.000
_cell.angle_alpha   90.00
_cell.angle_beta   90.00
_cell.angle_gamma   90.00
#
_symmetry.space_group_name_H-M   'P 1'
#
loop_
_entity.id
_entity.type
_entity.pdbx_description
1 polymer ?
#
loop_
_entity_poly.entity_id
_entity_poly.type
_entity_poly.pdbx_seq_one_letter_code
_entity_poly.pdbx_strand_id
1 'polypeptide(L)'
;MRTKVTLEADAESLPRETMRQRGQSFKQALNEAVRRGLAGMAGDAAPFVQRTFPMGARPGYELARLSALEAELDAMEFLETIRSSPDEHGSGD
;
A
#
# COMPACT_ATOMS: atom_id res chain seq x y z
N MET A 1 30.72 28.26 4.76
CA MET A 1 31.95 27.87 4.04
C MET A 1 31.86 28.26 2.57
N ARG A 2 32.98 28.68 1.95
CA ARG A 2 33.08 28.91 0.49
C ARG A 2 33.81 27.70 -0.11
N THR A 3 33.18 27.04 -1.07
CA THR A 3 33.75 25.89 -1.77
C THR A 3 33.60 26.12 -3.27
N LYS A 4 34.59 25.75 -4.06
CA LYS A 4 34.48 25.65 -5.52
C LYS A 4 34.35 24.18 -5.87
N VAL A 5 33.31 23.84 -6.60
CA VAL A 5 33.04 22.49 -7.09
C VAL A 5 32.85 22.57 -8.60
N THR A 6 33.34 21.56 -9.32
CA THR A 6 33.10 21.41 -10.75
C THR A 6 31.93 20.44 -10.91
N LEU A 7 30.95 20.79 -11.75
CA LEU A 7 29.80 19.95 -12.05
C LEU A 7 29.81 19.61 -13.54
N GLU A 8 29.43 18.38 -13.87
CA GLU A 8 29.14 18.00 -15.24
C GLU A 8 27.81 18.62 -15.69
N ALA A 9 27.58 18.69 -17.00
CA ALA A 9 26.45 19.42 -17.59
C ALA A 9 25.08 18.87 -17.13
N ASP A 10 24.99 17.56 -16.94
CA ASP A 10 23.81 16.87 -16.42
C ASP A 10 23.57 17.21 -14.94
N ALA A 11 24.61 17.18 -14.10
CA ALA A 11 24.54 17.51 -12.69
C ALA A 11 24.21 18.98 -12.44
N GLU A 12 24.73 19.90 -13.28
CA GLU A 12 24.42 21.33 -13.19
C GLU A 12 22.95 21.65 -13.54
N SER A 13 22.35 20.87 -14.43
CA SER A 13 20.97 21.08 -14.87
C SER A 13 19.95 20.90 -13.73
N LEU A 14 20.22 19.99 -12.78
CA LEU A 14 19.28 19.64 -11.70
C LEU A 14 19.07 20.77 -10.67
N PRO A 15 20.13 21.42 -10.12
CA PRO A 15 19.95 22.61 -9.29
C PRO A 15 19.29 23.75 -10.05
N ARG A 16 19.62 23.95 -11.33
CA ARG A 16 19.03 25.03 -12.16
C ARG A 16 17.52 24.87 -12.34
N GLU A 17 17.06 23.65 -12.54
CA GLU A 17 15.63 23.36 -12.62
C GLU A 17 14.94 23.61 -11.27
N THR A 18 15.57 23.19 -10.17
CA THR A 18 15.07 23.47 -8.81
C THR A 18 14.97 24.98 -8.53
N MET A 19 15.92 25.77 -9.01
CA MET A 19 15.88 27.24 -8.90
C MET A 19 14.64 27.82 -9.59
N ARG A 20 14.33 27.34 -10.81
CA ARG A 20 13.16 27.81 -11.58
C ARG A 20 11.84 27.45 -10.89
N GLN A 21 11.75 26.24 -10.35
CA GLN A 21 10.53 25.74 -9.72
C GLN A 21 10.27 26.38 -8.35
N ARG A 22 11.32 26.69 -7.58
CA ARG A 22 11.20 27.07 -6.17
C ARG A 22 11.69 28.49 -5.85
N GLY A 23 12.17 29.25 -6.84
CA GLY A 23 12.68 30.61 -6.64
C GLY A 23 13.93 30.68 -5.74
N GLN A 24 14.71 29.59 -5.68
CA GLN A 24 15.87 29.49 -4.79
C GLN A 24 17.17 29.93 -5.48
N SER A 25 18.18 30.29 -4.69
CA SER A 25 19.54 30.51 -5.20
C SER A 25 20.22 29.19 -5.57
N PHE A 26 21.18 29.23 -6.51
CA PHE A 26 21.95 28.05 -6.92
C PHE A 26 22.62 27.33 -5.74
N LYS A 27 23.17 28.09 -4.79
CA LYS A 27 23.77 27.55 -3.56
C LYS A 27 22.76 26.76 -2.72
N GLN A 28 21.55 27.28 -2.56
CA GLN A 28 20.51 26.61 -1.78
C GLN A 28 20.08 25.32 -2.48
N ALA A 29 19.78 25.40 -3.77
CA ALA A 29 19.40 24.25 -4.58
C ALA A 29 20.47 23.14 -4.58
N LEU A 30 21.74 23.51 -4.76
CA LEU A 30 22.87 22.56 -4.75
C LEU A 30 23.04 21.90 -3.37
N ASN A 31 23.05 22.68 -2.29
CA ASN A 31 23.24 22.14 -0.95
C ASN A 31 22.07 21.25 -0.50
N GLU A 32 20.84 21.59 -0.91
CA GLU A 32 19.66 20.78 -0.70
C GLU A 32 19.76 19.45 -1.44
N ALA A 33 20.14 19.48 -2.72
CA ALA A 33 20.33 18.28 -3.53
C ALA A 33 21.40 17.35 -2.95
N VAL A 34 22.56 17.89 -2.54
CA VAL A 34 23.63 17.13 -1.89
C VAL A 34 23.14 16.52 -0.58
N ARG A 35 22.42 17.27 0.26
CA ARG A 35 21.87 16.74 1.51
C ARG A 35 20.89 15.60 1.28
N ARG A 36 19.98 15.73 0.32
CA ARG A 36 19.03 14.66 -0.01
C ARG A 36 19.72 13.43 -0.61
N GLY A 37 20.68 13.64 -1.51
CA GLY A 37 21.42 12.55 -2.14
C GLY A 37 22.30 11.77 -1.16
N LEU A 38 22.92 12.47 -0.20
CA LEU A 38 23.78 11.86 0.81
C LEU A 38 23.02 11.38 2.06
N ALA A 39 21.76 11.80 2.27
CA ALA A 39 20.97 11.37 3.43
C ALA A 39 20.80 9.83 3.51
N GLY A 40 20.71 9.15 2.36
CA GLY A 40 20.66 7.68 2.30
C GLY A 40 22.02 7.00 2.38
N MET A 41 23.13 7.74 2.23
CA MET A 41 24.50 7.23 2.39
C MET A 41 25.02 7.42 3.82
N ALA A 42 24.44 8.36 4.58
CA ALA A 42 24.91 8.76 5.90
C ALA A 42 24.40 7.87 7.04
N GLY A 43 23.57 6.88 6.77
CA GLY A 43 23.13 5.93 7.78
C GLY A 43 22.97 4.55 7.17
N ASP A 44 23.46 3.55 7.89
CA ASP A 44 22.87 2.21 7.85
C ASP A 44 21.37 2.38 8.10
N ALA A 45 20.59 2.60 7.05
CA ALA A 45 19.16 2.52 7.14
C ALA A 45 18.90 1.10 7.61
N ALA A 46 18.42 0.96 8.84
CA ALA A 46 18.18 -0.36 9.43
C ALA A 46 17.40 -1.18 8.40
N PRO A 47 17.84 -2.41 8.10
CA PRO A 47 17.24 -3.19 7.03
C PRO A 47 15.74 -3.28 7.27
N PHE A 48 14.95 -3.08 6.21
CA PHE A 48 13.52 -3.25 6.30
C PHE A 48 13.20 -4.69 6.74
N VAL A 49 12.59 -4.85 7.91
CA VAL A 49 12.15 -6.15 8.41
C VAL A 49 10.64 -6.27 8.25
N GLN A 50 10.20 -7.14 7.35
CA GLN A 50 8.80 -7.51 7.22
C GLN A 50 8.38 -8.32 8.44
N ARG A 51 7.54 -7.73 9.30
CA ARG A 51 6.93 -8.46 10.42
C ARG A 51 5.77 -9.30 9.91
N THR A 52 5.84 -10.61 10.11
CA THR A 52 4.72 -11.52 9.87
C THR A 52 3.98 -11.78 11.18
N PHE A 53 2.66 -11.95 11.09
CA PHE A 53 1.82 -12.31 12.22
C PHE A 53 1.08 -13.60 11.88
N PRO A 54 0.91 -14.53 12.84
CA PRO A 54 0.14 -15.74 12.60
C PRO A 54 -1.32 -15.37 12.33
N MET A 55 -1.81 -15.62 11.11
CA MET A 55 -3.20 -15.34 10.72
C MET A 55 -4.17 -16.50 11.06
N GLY A 56 -3.73 -17.48 11.85
CA GLY A 56 -4.57 -18.62 12.26
C GLY A 56 -4.96 -19.59 11.13
N ALA A 57 -4.39 -19.45 9.93
CA ALA A 57 -4.63 -20.34 8.80
C ALA A 57 -4.19 -21.77 9.14
N ARG A 58 -5.13 -22.71 9.16
CA ARG A 58 -4.84 -24.14 9.32
C ARG A 58 -4.57 -24.75 7.93
N PRO A 59 -3.55 -25.62 7.79
CA PRO A 59 -3.33 -26.36 6.54
C PRO A 59 -4.60 -27.10 6.10
N GLY A 60 -4.90 -27.07 4.80
CA GLY A 60 -6.08 -27.70 4.21
C GLY A 60 -7.32 -26.81 4.12
N TYR A 61 -7.30 -25.60 4.71
CA TYR A 61 -8.38 -24.62 4.56
C TYR A 61 -8.00 -23.51 3.57
N GLU A 62 -8.80 -23.35 2.53
CA GLU A 62 -8.62 -22.25 1.57
C GLU A 62 -9.38 -21.00 2.04
N LEU A 63 -8.69 -20.15 2.81
CA LEU A 63 -9.29 -18.96 3.41
C LEU A 63 -9.92 -18.00 2.40
N ALA A 64 -9.38 -17.94 1.18
CA ALA A 64 -9.92 -17.09 0.11
C ALA A 64 -11.32 -17.50 -0.37
N ARG A 65 -11.74 -18.75 -0.11
CA ARG A 65 -13.06 -19.27 -0.50
C ARG A 65 -14.08 -19.27 0.65
N LEU A 66 -13.73 -18.75 1.82
CA LEU A 66 -14.66 -18.72 2.96
C LEU A 66 -15.94 -17.94 2.67
N SER A 67 -15.85 -16.82 1.94
CA SER A 67 -17.04 -16.04 1.55
C SER A 67 -17.97 -16.80 0.60
N ALA A 68 -17.42 -17.66 -0.26
CA ALA A 68 -18.23 -18.48 -1.16
C ALA A 68 -18.92 -19.62 -0.39
N LEU A 69 -18.22 -20.22 0.59
CA LEU A 69 -18.78 -21.23 1.47
C LEU A 69 -19.92 -20.67 2.33
N GLU A 70 -19.77 -19.47 2.90
CA GLU A 70 -20.83 -18.77 3.64
C GLU A 70 -22.10 -18.62 2.80
N ALA A 71 -21.97 -18.11 1.56
CA ALA A 71 -23.11 -17.94 0.67
C ALA A 71 -23.81 -19.27 0.32
N GLU A 72 -23.07 -20.36 0.20
CA GLU A 72 -23.63 -21.70 -0.04
C GLU A 72 -24.41 -22.22 1.18
N LEU A 73 -23.86 -22.04 2.38
CA LEU A 73 -24.53 -22.41 3.64
C LEU A 73 -25.85 -21.64 3.82
N ASP A 74 -25.84 -20.33 3.60
CA ASP A 74 -27.04 -19.49 3.68
C ASP A 74 -28.12 -19.92 2.69
N ALA A 75 -27.73 -20.24 1.45
CA ALA A 75 -28.65 -20.70 0.43
C ALA A 75 -29.29 -22.06 0.80
N MET A 76 -28.53 -22.96 1.42
CA MET A 76 -29.06 -24.24 1.90
C MET A 76 -30.06 -24.04 3.04
N GLU A 77 -29.76 -23.20 4.02
CA GLU A 77 -30.67 -22.88 5.14
C GLU A 77 -31.97 -22.25 4.65
N PHE A 78 -31.89 -21.33 3.69
CA PHE A 78 -33.06 -20.70 3.08
C PHE A 78 -33.97 -21.73 2.39
N LEU A 79 -33.39 -22.68 1.65
CA LEU A 79 -34.14 -23.75 1.00
C LEU A 79 -34.78 -24.72 2.01
N GLU A 80 -34.11 -24.99 3.13
CA GLU A 80 -34.65 -25.81 4.22
C GLU A 80 -35.84 -25.12 4.90
N THR A 81 -35.74 -23.81 5.12
CA THR A 81 -36.82 -22.98 5.69
C THR A 81 -38.06 -22.98 4.79
N ILE A 82 -37.89 -22.81 3.47
CA ILE A 82 -39.00 -22.86 2.51
C ILE A 82 -39.64 -24.25 2.50
N ARG A 83 -38.84 -25.33 2.58
CA ARG A 83 -39.36 -26.70 2.57
C ARG A 83 -40.09 -27.09 3.86
N SER A 84 -39.68 -26.52 4.99
CA SER A 84 -40.21 -26.86 6.31
C SER A 84 -41.40 -25.98 6.72
N SER A 85 -41.69 -24.92 5.98
CA SER A 85 -42.89 -24.11 6.16
C SER A 85 -44.06 -24.74 5.39
N PRO A 86 -45.08 -25.33 6.05
CA PRO A 86 -46.28 -25.77 5.35
C PRO A 86 -47.07 -24.54 4.88
N ASP A 87 -47.61 -24.60 3.66
CA ASP A 87 -48.37 -23.54 3.01
C ASP A 87 -49.45 -22.90 3.92
N GLU A 88 -49.19 -21.70 4.44
CA GLU A 88 -50.18 -20.89 5.16
C GLU A 88 -51.05 -20.03 4.21
N HIS A 89 -51.25 -20.46 2.96
CA HIS A 89 -52.06 -19.71 1.99
C HIS A 89 -53.00 -20.63 1.21
N GLY A 90 -54.12 -20.98 1.84
CA GLY A 90 -55.16 -21.78 1.20
C GLY A 90 -56.46 -21.88 2.00
N SER A 91 -57.14 -20.76 2.28
CA SER A 91 -58.58 -20.64 2.57
C SER A 91 -58.90 -19.13 2.51
N GLY A 92 -59.62 -18.56 1.56
CA GLY A 92 -60.82 -19.07 0.91
C GLY A 92 -62.05 -18.69 1.74
N ASP A 93 -62.39 -17.39 1.77
CA ASP A 93 -63.77 -16.88 1.82
C ASP A 93 -63.81 -15.45 1.24
#